data_AF-A0A485LT11-F1
#
_entry.id   AF-A0A485LT11-F1
#
_cell.length_a   1.000
_cell.length_b   1.000
_cell.length_c   1.000
_cell.angle_alpha   90.00
_cell.angle_beta   90.00
_cell.angle_gamma   90.00
#
_symmetry.space_group_name_H-M   'P 1'
#
loop_
_entity.id
_entity.type
_entity.pdbx_description
1 polymer ?
#
loop_
_entity_poly.entity_id
_entity_poly.type
_entity_poly.pdbx_seq_one_letter_code
_entity_poly.pdbx_strand_id
1 'polypeptide(L)'
;MQDRRDDDRSSAAPPLPTDARCHNQLGSLFSTSKKYASAIAHFEKALALAPTYASAHYNLANALAFSKCDANQNRVVHHYQQAVLHQPHFPEAHVNLAAQLYAEGQCSIALTHALNAIAQDPDNCHGYYNLNTIYRALGEQDKAVDMCWKRIACLCDSPRPSIAQLCDVLSDGRQPHDEPHVTVVCVKWGSKYGPDYVNKLYRGVAKYLSTVDFTFVCLTDNPDGLLPEIETRALESGWSGWWNKAQLFSPHFQWHGRMLYIDLDTVITGSLVDLALYDGAFGTLKTDEMQNERRVGGINSSVMCWNAGHPSIEIIYMFLQRHFDIVSKVIYKFDHWLEMVLTHDYDVLQDLFPLQIVEFMQVCQDDIPPQAKLVCFPLEPKPHMATAPWVAHYWL
;
A
#
# COMPACT_ATOMS: atom_id res chain seq x y z
N MET A 1 43.72 -39.61 -42.97
CA MET A 1 42.97 -38.34 -43.06
C MET A 1 41.50 -38.67 -43.28
N GLN A 2 40.70 -38.67 -42.22
CA GLN A 2 39.26 -38.49 -42.36
C GLN A 2 38.79 -37.75 -41.13
N ASP A 3 38.51 -36.48 -41.40
CA ASP A 3 38.05 -35.42 -40.53
C ASP A 3 36.70 -35.84 -39.93
N ARG A 4 36.65 -36.15 -38.63
CA ARG A 4 35.40 -36.13 -37.85
C ARG A 4 35.37 -34.81 -37.10
N ARG A 5 34.98 -33.76 -37.82
CA ARG A 5 34.56 -32.50 -37.23
C ARG A 5 33.04 -32.48 -37.15
N ASP A 6 32.59 -32.29 -35.92
CA ASP A 6 31.45 -31.47 -35.54
C ASP A 6 30.07 -31.86 -36.08
N ASP A 7 29.32 -32.56 -35.23
CA ASP A 7 27.86 -32.39 -35.19
C ASP A 7 27.46 -32.25 -33.71
N ASP A 8 27.99 -31.18 -33.08
CA ASP A 8 27.45 -30.64 -31.83
C ASP A 8 26.16 -29.85 -32.17
N ARG A 9 25.12 -30.59 -32.59
CA ARG A 9 23.77 -30.02 -32.73
C ARG A 9 23.15 -29.93 -31.35
N SER A 10 23.45 -28.82 -30.67
CA SER A 10 22.62 -28.37 -29.55
C SER A 10 21.14 -28.41 -29.94
N SER A 11 20.32 -28.96 -29.06
CA SER A 11 18.89 -29.21 -29.22
C SER A 11 18.06 -27.91 -29.25
N ALA A 12 18.25 -27.07 -30.26
CA ALA A 12 17.45 -25.86 -30.44
C ALA A 12 16.03 -26.25 -30.88
N ALA A 13 15.02 -25.76 -30.17
CA ALA A 13 13.62 -25.94 -30.53
C ALA A 13 13.35 -25.41 -31.95
N PRO A 14 12.44 -26.04 -32.72
CA PRO A 14 12.13 -25.59 -34.07
C PRO A 14 11.61 -24.14 -34.07
N PRO A 15 11.92 -23.34 -35.12
CA PRO A 15 11.51 -21.95 -35.18
C PRO A 15 9.98 -21.83 -35.19
N LEU A 16 9.46 -20.85 -34.43
CA LEU A 16 8.02 -20.61 -34.33
C LEU A 16 7.40 -20.32 -35.72
N PRO A 17 6.19 -20.84 -36.03
CA PRO A 17 5.46 -20.49 -37.24
C PRO A 17 5.23 -18.98 -37.36
N THR A 18 5.43 -18.41 -38.55
CA THR A 18 5.24 -16.97 -38.81
C THR A 18 3.83 -16.52 -38.45
N ASP A 19 2.82 -17.31 -38.79
CA ASP A 19 1.41 -16.99 -38.49
C ASP A 19 1.12 -16.96 -36.99
N ALA A 20 1.79 -17.80 -36.19
CA ALA A 20 1.68 -17.78 -34.73
C ALA A 20 2.23 -16.47 -34.14
N ARG A 21 3.38 -15.98 -34.67
CA ARG A 21 3.93 -14.68 -34.27
C ARG A 21 3.01 -13.53 -34.66
N CYS A 22 2.46 -13.54 -35.87
CA CYS A 22 1.52 -12.53 -36.35
C CYS A 22 0.26 -12.46 -35.46
N HIS A 23 -0.32 -13.60 -35.12
CA HIS A 23 -1.46 -13.65 -34.21
C HIS A 23 -1.13 -13.16 -32.79
N ASN A 24 0.03 -13.50 -32.25
CA ASN A 24 0.46 -12.95 -30.96
C ASN A 24 0.60 -11.42 -31.01
N GLN A 25 1.22 -10.87 -32.06
CA GLN A 25 1.36 -9.41 -32.23
C GLN A 25 0.01 -8.71 -32.36
N LEU A 26 -0.91 -9.26 -33.17
CA LEU A 26 -2.28 -8.73 -33.28
C LEU A 26 -3.01 -8.76 -31.93
N GLY A 27 -2.88 -9.85 -31.18
CA GLY A 27 -3.42 -9.96 -29.83
C GLY A 27 -2.88 -8.86 -28.91
N SER A 28 -1.56 -8.60 -28.93
CA SER A 28 -0.95 -7.52 -28.15
C SER A 28 -1.48 -6.14 -28.53
N LEU A 29 -1.69 -5.85 -29.82
CA LEU A 29 -2.30 -4.59 -30.28
C LEU A 29 -3.74 -4.40 -29.75
N PHE A 30 -4.53 -5.48 -29.74
CA PHE A 30 -5.87 -5.46 -29.16
C PHE A 30 -5.84 -5.26 -27.64
N SER A 31 -4.91 -5.90 -26.93
CA SER A 31 -4.72 -5.71 -25.48
C SER A 31 -4.35 -4.27 -25.14
N THR A 32 -3.44 -3.63 -25.89
CA THR A 32 -3.11 -2.20 -25.72
C THR A 32 -4.33 -1.30 -25.92
N SER A 33 -5.23 -1.71 -26.81
CA SER A 33 -6.52 -1.03 -27.04
C SER A 33 -7.62 -1.42 -26.04
N LYS A 34 -7.29 -2.18 -24.98
CA LYS A 34 -8.22 -2.75 -23.97
C LYS A 34 -9.35 -3.62 -24.56
N LYS A 35 -9.18 -4.12 -25.79
CA LYS A 35 -10.12 -5.01 -26.49
C LYS A 35 -9.82 -6.47 -26.14
N TYR A 36 -9.99 -6.83 -24.87
CA TYR A 36 -9.50 -8.11 -24.33
C TYR A 36 -10.11 -9.35 -25.00
N ALA A 37 -11.40 -9.32 -25.37
CA ALA A 37 -12.02 -10.45 -26.06
C ALA A 37 -11.35 -10.76 -27.41
N SER A 38 -11.04 -9.72 -28.20
CA SER A 38 -10.32 -9.88 -29.47
C SER A 38 -8.87 -10.31 -29.24
N ALA A 39 -8.22 -9.78 -28.20
CA ALA A 39 -6.86 -10.18 -27.84
C ALA A 39 -6.78 -11.67 -27.50
N ILE A 40 -7.69 -12.15 -26.63
CA ILE A 40 -7.81 -13.56 -26.23
C ILE A 40 -7.95 -14.46 -27.46
N ALA A 41 -8.88 -14.14 -28.38
CA ALA A 41 -9.09 -14.95 -29.59
C ALA A 41 -7.84 -15.04 -30.48
N HIS A 42 -7.04 -13.96 -30.55
CA HIS A 42 -5.79 -13.96 -31.31
C HIS A 42 -4.67 -14.74 -30.61
N PHE A 43 -4.54 -14.65 -29.29
CA PHE A 43 -3.57 -15.47 -28.56
C PHE A 43 -3.92 -16.96 -28.63
N GLU A 44 -5.20 -17.33 -28.55
CA GLU A 44 -5.65 -18.71 -28.74
C GLU A 44 -5.30 -19.25 -30.13
N LYS A 45 -5.44 -18.45 -31.19
CA LYS A 45 -4.97 -18.83 -32.54
C LYS A 45 -3.46 -18.99 -32.60
N ALA A 46 -2.70 -18.12 -31.94
CA ALA A 46 -1.25 -18.26 -31.87
C ALA A 46 -0.84 -19.58 -31.20
N LEU A 47 -1.53 -19.96 -30.10
CA LEU A 47 -1.29 -21.20 -29.37
C LEU A 47 -1.79 -22.45 -30.11
N ALA A 48 -2.86 -22.35 -30.91
CA ALA A 48 -3.28 -23.44 -31.78
C ALA A 48 -2.22 -23.78 -32.85
N LEU A 49 -1.49 -22.78 -33.33
CA LEU A 49 -0.40 -22.93 -34.29
C LEU A 49 0.93 -23.32 -33.62
N ALA A 50 1.17 -22.86 -32.40
CA ALA A 50 2.39 -23.10 -31.64
C ALA A 50 2.07 -23.28 -30.15
N PRO A 51 1.73 -24.50 -29.70
CA PRO A 51 1.31 -24.77 -28.32
C PRO A 51 2.39 -24.47 -27.28
N THR A 52 3.67 -24.46 -27.64
CA THR A 52 4.78 -24.18 -26.73
C THR A 52 5.21 -22.71 -26.72
N TYR A 53 4.43 -21.80 -27.34
CA TYR A 53 4.80 -20.40 -27.47
C TYR A 53 4.59 -19.63 -26.16
N ALA A 54 5.64 -19.60 -25.32
CA ALA A 54 5.63 -19.00 -23.98
C ALA A 54 5.07 -17.57 -23.93
N SER A 55 5.47 -16.68 -24.85
CA SER A 55 4.97 -15.30 -24.88
C SER A 55 3.47 -15.22 -25.18
N ALA A 56 2.92 -16.11 -26.02
CA ALA A 56 1.49 -16.14 -26.29
C ALA A 56 0.70 -16.67 -25.09
N HIS A 57 1.24 -17.66 -24.36
CA HIS A 57 0.70 -18.10 -23.08
C HIS A 57 0.66 -16.97 -22.04
N TYR A 58 1.77 -16.26 -21.84
CA TYR A 58 1.85 -15.11 -20.95
C TYR A 58 0.86 -14.00 -21.33
N ASN A 59 0.80 -13.64 -22.61
CA ASN A 59 -0.08 -12.59 -23.09
C ASN A 59 -1.58 -12.97 -22.99
N LEU A 60 -1.91 -14.23 -23.22
CA LEU A 60 -3.26 -14.76 -23.00
C LEU A 60 -3.65 -14.67 -21.52
N ALA A 61 -2.77 -15.10 -20.60
CA ALA A 61 -2.99 -15.01 -19.17
C ALA A 61 -3.26 -13.55 -18.73
N ASN A 62 -2.46 -12.60 -19.21
CA ASN A 62 -2.67 -11.16 -18.99
C ASN A 62 -4.05 -10.70 -19.49
N ALA A 63 -4.40 -11.01 -20.73
CA ALA A 63 -5.68 -10.58 -21.31
C ALA A 63 -6.88 -11.19 -20.59
N LEU A 64 -6.79 -12.45 -20.15
CA LEU A 64 -7.79 -13.11 -19.32
C LEU A 64 -7.93 -12.39 -17.96
N ALA A 65 -6.83 -12.12 -17.27
CA ALA A 65 -6.85 -11.41 -15.98
C ALA A 65 -7.48 -10.01 -16.09
N PHE A 66 -7.15 -9.25 -17.14
CA PHE A 66 -7.71 -7.90 -17.35
C PHE A 66 -9.17 -7.88 -17.80
N SER A 67 -9.68 -8.98 -18.35
CA SER A 67 -11.09 -9.10 -18.75
C SER A 67 -12.07 -9.13 -17.56
N LYS A 68 -11.58 -9.37 -16.32
CA LYS A 68 -12.36 -9.45 -15.07
C LYS A 68 -13.59 -10.37 -15.17
N CYS A 69 -13.43 -11.50 -15.85
CA CYS A 69 -14.48 -12.51 -15.95
C CYS A 69 -14.11 -13.70 -15.06
N ASP A 70 -14.88 -13.93 -13.99
CA ASP A 70 -14.60 -14.95 -12.97
C ASP A 70 -14.47 -16.36 -13.56
N ALA A 71 -15.20 -16.65 -14.64
CA ALA A 71 -15.12 -17.93 -15.35
C ALA A 71 -13.72 -18.25 -15.92
N ASN A 72 -12.86 -17.23 -16.07
CA ASN A 72 -11.52 -17.38 -16.63
C ASN A 72 -10.41 -17.55 -15.57
N GLN A 73 -10.71 -17.46 -14.27
CA GLN A 73 -9.67 -17.42 -13.23
C GLN A 73 -8.73 -18.64 -13.29
N ASN A 74 -9.29 -19.85 -13.41
CA ASN A 74 -8.51 -21.09 -13.54
C ASN A 74 -7.59 -21.10 -14.77
N ARG A 75 -7.99 -20.41 -15.85
CA ARG A 75 -7.20 -20.32 -17.09
C ARG A 75 -6.01 -19.38 -16.93
N VAL A 76 -6.14 -18.32 -16.12
CA VAL A 76 -5.08 -17.34 -15.89
C VAL A 76 -3.83 -18.03 -15.33
N VAL A 77 -3.98 -18.74 -14.21
CA VAL A 77 -2.86 -19.46 -13.57
C VAL A 77 -2.30 -20.53 -14.50
N HIS A 78 -3.18 -21.30 -15.17
CA HIS A 78 -2.75 -22.32 -16.13
C HIS A 78 -1.84 -21.75 -17.23
N HIS A 79 -2.25 -20.67 -17.89
CA HIS A 79 -1.46 -20.11 -18.98
C HIS A 79 -0.16 -19.46 -18.49
N TYR A 80 -0.12 -18.87 -17.28
CA TYR A 80 1.16 -18.46 -16.68
C TYR A 80 2.09 -19.64 -16.39
N GLN A 81 1.56 -20.75 -15.85
CA GLN A 81 2.33 -21.98 -15.62
C GLN A 81 2.92 -22.53 -16.92
N GLN A 82 2.15 -22.54 -18.02
CA GLN A 82 2.67 -22.93 -19.34
C GLN A 82 3.74 -21.96 -19.85
N ALA A 83 3.60 -20.65 -19.61
CA ALA A 83 4.61 -19.67 -20.00
C ALA A 83 5.97 -19.95 -19.33
N VAL A 84 5.99 -20.17 -18.00
CA VAL A 84 7.23 -20.48 -17.27
C VAL A 84 7.74 -21.90 -17.53
N LEU A 85 6.86 -22.85 -17.88
CA LEU A 85 7.26 -24.20 -18.28
C LEU A 85 8.03 -24.19 -19.61
N HIS A 86 7.54 -23.44 -20.60
CA HIS A 86 8.15 -23.38 -21.93
C HIS A 86 9.31 -22.40 -22.01
N GLN A 87 9.34 -21.39 -21.14
CA GLN A 87 10.45 -20.46 -20.99
C GLN A 87 10.73 -20.22 -19.50
N PRO A 88 11.60 -21.02 -18.87
CA PRO A 88 11.93 -20.87 -17.45
C PRO A 88 12.59 -19.53 -17.09
N HIS A 89 13.28 -18.90 -18.04
CA HIS A 89 13.86 -17.56 -17.88
C HIS A 89 12.89 -16.50 -18.41
N PHE A 90 11.85 -16.20 -17.62
CA PHE A 90 10.78 -15.26 -17.96
C PHE A 90 10.28 -14.54 -16.68
N PRO A 91 11.02 -13.51 -16.20
CA PRO A 91 10.77 -12.90 -14.90
C PRO A 91 9.35 -12.31 -14.77
N GLU A 92 8.82 -11.67 -15.81
CA GLU A 92 7.47 -11.09 -15.80
C GLU A 92 6.37 -12.16 -15.64
N ALA A 93 6.56 -13.34 -16.26
CA ALA A 93 5.64 -14.46 -16.07
C ALA A 93 5.71 -15.03 -14.65
N HIS A 94 6.92 -15.11 -14.07
CA HIS A 94 7.11 -15.49 -12.67
C HIS A 94 6.45 -14.51 -11.69
N VAL A 95 6.61 -13.20 -11.92
CA VAL A 95 5.95 -12.15 -11.11
C VAL A 95 4.43 -12.32 -11.16
N ASN A 96 3.84 -12.40 -12.35
CA ASN A 96 2.39 -12.45 -12.47
C ASN A 96 1.83 -13.77 -11.95
N LEU A 97 2.54 -14.89 -12.15
CA LEU A 97 2.17 -16.18 -11.59
C LEU A 97 2.19 -16.14 -10.05
N ALA A 98 3.21 -15.55 -9.44
CA ALA A 98 3.29 -15.38 -7.99
C ALA A 98 2.09 -14.58 -7.45
N ALA A 99 1.74 -13.47 -8.10
CA ALA A 99 0.60 -12.65 -7.69
C ALA A 99 -0.74 -13.41 -7.76
N GLN A 100 -0.94 -14.22 -8.81
CA GLN A 100 -2.17 -15.02 -8.95
C GLN A 100 -2.24 -16.17 -7.94
N LEU A 101 -1.12 -16.89 -7.74
CA LEU A 101 -1.04 -17.95 -6.74
C LEU A 101 -1.26 -17.41 -5.32
N TYR A 102 -0.73 -16.22 -5.03
CA TYR A 102 -1.00 -15.50 -3.78
C TYR A 102 -2.50 -15.21 -3.61
N ALA A 103 -3.16 -14.69 -4.64
CA ALA A 103 -4.60 -14.41 -4.61
C ALA A 103 -5.45 -15.69 -4.38
N GLU A 104 -4.96 -16.86 -4.79
CA GLU A 104 -5.56 -18.18 -4.53
C GLU A 104 -5.17 -18.77 -3.16
N GLY A 105 -4.38 -18.06 -2.34
CA GLY A 105 -3.91 -18.52 -1.03
C GLY A 105 -2.74 -19.52 -1.09
N GLN A 106 -2.17 -19.78 -2.27
CA GLN A 106 -1.05 -20.70 -2.49
C GLN A 106 0.30 -20.04 -2.18
N CYS A 107 0.44 -19.45 -0.98
CA CYS A 107 1.56 -18.56 -0.61
C CYS A 107 2.94 -19.22 -0.76
N SER A 108 3.11 -20.50 -0.40
CA SER A 108 4.42 -21.18 -0.51
C SER A 108 4.88 -21.36 -1.96
N ILE A 109 3.95 -21.62 -2.88
CA ILE A 109 4.26 -21.75 -4.31
C ILE A 109 4.48 -20.36 -4.91
N ALA A 110 3.66 -19.38 -4.52
CA ALA A 110 3.82 -17.98 -4.91
C ALA A 110 5.21 -17.45 -4.53
N LEU A 111 5.69 -17.77 -3.31
CA LEU A 111 7.02 -17.39 -2.82
C LEU A 111 8.13 -17.91 -3.76
N THR A 112 8.03 -19.17 -4.20
CA THR A 112 9.01 -19.77 -5.12
C THR A 112 9.07 -19.01 -6.45
N HIS A 113 7.93 -18.63 -7.02
CA HIS A 113 7.92 -17.86 -8.26
C HIS A 113 8.40 -16.41 -8.07
N ALA A 114 8.07 -15.77 -6.96
CA ALA A 114 8.55 -14.43 -6.66
C ALA A 114 10.08 -14.39 -6.44
N LEU A 115 10.65 -15.41 -5.77
CA LEU A 115 12.10 -15.56 -5.63
C LEU A 115 12.79 -15.80 -6.98
N ASN A 116 12.20 -16.64 -7.84
CA ASN A 116 12.71 -16.86 -9.20
C ASN A 116 12.70 -15.57 -10.03
N ALA A 117 11.65 -14.74 -9.93
CA ALA A 117 11.59 -13.46 -10.63
C ALA A 117 12.76 -12.54 -10.26
N ILE A 118 13.00 -12.32 -8.97
CA ILE A 118 14.09 -11.43 -8.53
C ILE A 118 15.49 -12.03 -8.76
N ALA A 119 15.61 -13.36 -8.85
CA ALA A 119 16.87 -14.01 -9.19
C ALA A 119 17.23 -13.81 -10.67
N GLN A 120 16.22 -13.74 -11.54
CA GLN A 120 16.39 -13.51 -12.98
C GLN A 120 16.53 -12.02 -13.31
N ASP A 121 15.76 -11.18 -12.63
CA ASP A 121 15.79 -9.72 -12.77
C ASP A 121 15.83 -9.08 -11.36
N PRO A 122 17.04 -8.83 -10.82
CA PRO A 122 17.21 -8.24 -9.49
C PRO A 122 16.63 -6.84 -9.34
N ASP A 123 16.28 -6.15 -10.42
CA ASP A 123 15.70 -4.80 -10.42
C ASP A 123 14.17 -4.80 -10.55
N ASN A 124 13.55 -5.98 -10.64
CA ASN A 124 12.11 -6.12 -10.80
C ASN A 124 11.31 -5.68 -9.56
N CYS A 125 10.71 -4.49 -9.62
CA CYS A 125 9.97 -3.94 -8.47
C CYS A 125 8.75 -4.78 -8.07
N HIS A 126 8.03 -5.34 -9.04
CA HIS A 126 6.86 -6.18 -8.78
C HIS A 126 7.25 -7.51 -8.11
N GLY A 127 8.44 -8.03 -8.40
CA GLY A 127 9.03 -9.16 -7.68
C GLY A 127 9.19 -8.88 -6.19
N TYR A 128 9.79 -7.73 -5.83
CA TYR A 128 9.93 -7.32 -4.42
C TYR A 128 8.58 -7.03 -3.75
N TYR A 129 7.64 -6.40 -4.45
CA TYR A 129 6.29 -6.17 -3.92
C TYR A 129 5.60 -7.50 -3.56
N ASN A 130 5.64 -8.47 -4.49
CA ASN A 130 5.08 -9.78 -4.27
C ASN A 130 5.78 -10.48 -3.09
N LEU A 131 7.11 -10.49 -3.03
CA LEU A 131 7.83 -11.08 -1.90
C LEU A 131 7.45 -10.45 -0.57
N ASN A 132 7.42 -9.12 -0.51
CA ASN A 132 7.03 -8.38 0.69
C ASN A 132 5.62 -8.79 1.13
N THR A 133 4.64 -8.83 0.22
CA THR A 133 3.28 -9.25 0.55
C THR A 133 3.18 -10.74 0.94
N ILE A 134 3.86 -11.63 0.23
CA ILE A 134 3.80 -13.08 0.45
C ILE A 134 4.44 -13.47 1.79
N TYR A 135 5.61 -12.91 2.14
CA TYR A 135 6.24 -13.18 3.43
C TYR A 135 5.33 -12.79 4.60
N ARG A 136 4.66 -11.64 4.50
CA ARG A 136 3.69 -11.19 5.53
C ARG A 136 2.51 -12.14 5.66
N ALA A 137 1.96 -12.60 4.54
CA ALA A 137 0.86 -13.57 4.55
C ALA A 137 1.26 -14.96 5.09
N LEU A 138 2.55 -15.29 5.06
CA LEU A 138 3.11 -16.48 5.70
C LEU A 138 3.42 -16.26 7.20
N GLY A 139 3.16 -15.07 7.76
CA GLY A 139 3.54 -14.71 9.11
C GLY A 139 5.03 -14.42 9.29
N GLU A 140 5.79 -14.30 8.20
CA GLU A 140 7.23 -14.05 8.20
C GLU A 140 7.54 -12.56 8.02
N GLN A 141 6.92 -11.71 8.85
CA GLN A 141 6.99 -10.25 8.76
C GLN A 141 8.43 -9.72 8.80
N ASP A 142 9.22 -10.21 9.76
CA ASP A 142 10.62 -9.80 9.93
C ASP A 142 11.44 -10.08 8.68
N LYS A 143 11.20 -11.24 8.02
CA LYS A 143 11.88 -11.56 6.75
C LYS A 143 11.47 -10.60 5.63
N ALA A 144 10.20 -10.18 5.60
CA ALA A 144 9.74 -9.18 4.64
C ALA A 144 10.49 -7.85 4.83
N VAL A 145 10.58 -7.37 6.07
CA VAL A 145 11.29 -6.13 6.45
C VAL A 145 12.78 -6.23 6.16
N ASP A 146 13.45 -7.29 6.61
CA ASP A 146 14.89 -7.51 6.43
C ASP A 146 15.28 -7.63 4.96
N MET A 147 14.49 -8.35 4.17
CA MET A 147 14.70 -8.48 2.73
C MET A 147 14.58 -7.12 2.02
N CYS A 148 13.57 -6.32 2.38
CA CYS A 148 13.40 -4.98 1.83
C CYS A 148 14.58 -4.06 2.22
N TRP A 149 14.98 -4.07 3.49
CA TRP A 149 16.12 -3.27 3.95
C TRP A 149 17.43 -3.69 3.32
N LYS A 150 17.69 -4.99 3.21
CA LYS A 150 18.87 -5.50 2.52
C LYS A 150 18.93 -5.00 1.09
N ARG A 151 17.80 -5.01 0.38
CA ARG A 151 17.72 -4.50 -0.99
C ARG A 151 17.96 -2.98 -1.05
N ILE A 152 17.33 -2.21 -0.17
CA ILE A 152 17.52 -0.75 -0.09
C ILE A 152 19.00 -0.42 0.20
N ALA A 153 19.60 -1.07 1.19
CA ALA A 153 21.01 -0.86 1.57
C ALA A 153 22.01 -1.25 0.47
N CYS A 154 21.67 -2.22 -0.39
CA CYS A 154 22.49 -2.51 -1.57
C CYS A 154 22.42 -1.42 -2.65
N LEU A 155 21.33 -0.63 -2.67
CA LEU A 155 21.09 0.39 -3.70
C LEU A 155 21.41 1.81 -3.22
N CYS A 156 21.40 2.08 -1.91
CA CYS A 156 21.77 3.36 -1.33
C CYS A 156 22.89 3.23 -0.30
N ASP A 157 23.84 4.17 -0.35
CA ASP A 157 24.92 4.32 0.63
C ASP A 157 24.46 5.16 1.84
N SER A 158 23.38 4.72 2.48
CA SER A 158 22.80 5.35 3.67
C SER A 158 22.47 4.26 4.70
N PRO A 159 22.80 4.46 6.00
CA PRO A 159 22.40 3.52 7.03
C PRO A 159 20.89 3.48 7.18
N ARG A 160 20.35 2.34 7.63
CA ARG A 160 18.94 2.23 8.02
C ARG A 160 18.62 3.33 9.06
N PRO A 161 17.56 4.13 8.86
CA PRO A 161 17.12 5.08 9.87
C PRO A 161 16.71 4.32 11.13
N SER A 162 17.17 4.80 12.28
CA SER A 162 16.75 4.28 13.58
C SER A 162 16.04 5.40 14.33
N ILE A 163 14.83 5.11 14.78
CA ILE A 163 14.01 6.03 15.58
C ILE A 163 14.08 5.72 17.07
N ALA A 164 15.01 4.87 17.52
CA ALA A 164 15.05 4.22 18.85
C ALA A 164 15.25 5.16 20.07
N GLN A 165 14.81 6.42 19.96
CA GLN A 165 14.84 7.45 20.98
C GLN A 165 13.52 8.24 21.01
N LEU A 166 12.39 7.69 20.54
CA LEU A 166 11.09 8.38 20.63
C LEU A 166 10.57 8.44 22.08
N CYS A 167 10.85 7.41 22.89
CA CYS A 167 10.36 7.32 24.26
C CYS A 167 11.11 8.25 25.26
N ASP A 168 12.43 8.43 25.10
CA ASP A 168 13.24 9.19 26.07
C ASP A 168 13.01 10.71 26.00
N VAL A 169 12.64 11.24 24.83
CA VAL A 169 12.46 12.69 24.59
C VAL A 169 11.22 13.25 25.29
N LEU A 170 10.25 12.40 25.65
CA LEU A 170 9.06 12.81 26.38
C LEU A 170 9.30 13.02 27.89
N SER A 171 10.45 12.53 28.39
CA SER A 171 10.81 12.62 29.81
C SER A 171 11.73 13.80 30.16
N ASP A 172 12.37 14.45 29.17
CA ASP A 172 13.33 15.52 29.42
C ASP A 172 12.85 16.86 28.82
N GLY A 173 12.04 17.59 29.60
CA GLY A 173 11.97 19.04 29.46
C GLY A 173 10.67 19.69 28.97
N ARG A 174 9.48 19.05 29.06
CA ARG A 174 8.23 19.82 29.02
C ARG A 174 8.16 20.70 30.28
N GLN A 175 8.56 21.97 30.15
CA GLN A 175 8.08 23.02 31.04
C GLN A 175 6.55 23.03 30.94
N PRO A 176 5.81 22.94 32.04
CA PRO A 176 4.36 23.02 32.03
C PRO A 176 3.98 24.47 31.71
N HIS A 177 3.80 24.80 30.43
CA HIS A 177 3.16 26.05 30.04
C HIS A 177 1.96 25.76 29.15
N ASP A 178 0.82 26.19 29.72
CA ASP A 178 -0.46 26.50 29.13
C ASP A 178 -1.19 25.36 28.38
N GLU A 179 -2.50 25.54 28.24
CA GLU A 179 -3.50 24.52 27.93
C GLU A 179 -3.09 23.49 26.85
N PRO A 180 -3.53 22.22 26.95
CA PRO A 180 -3.10 21.21 26.02
C PRO A 180 -3.63 21.50 24.61
N HIS A 181 -2.78 22.07 23.75
CA HIS A 181 -3.06 22.27 22.34
C HIS A 181 -2.74 21.01 21.51
N VAL A 182 -3.55 20.72 20.50
CA VAL A 182 -3.35 19.62 19.55
C VAL A 182 -3.50 20.10 18.11
N THR A 183 -2.57 19.71 17.24
CA THR A 183 -2.73 19.87 15.79
C THR A 183 -3.36 18.62 15.20
N VAL A 184 -4.60 18.74 14.72
CA VAL A 184 -5.27 17.68 13.96
C VAL A 184 -5.00 17.90 12.48
N VAL A 185 -4.51 16.89 11.78
CA VAL A 185 -4.08 17.00 10.39
C VAL A 185 -4.68 15.91 9.51
N CYS A 186 -5.06 16.27 8.29
CA CYS A 186 -5.46 15.33 7.25
C CYS A 186 -4.75 15.65 5.92
N VAL A 187 -4.75 14.69 5.00
CA VAL A 187 -4.14 14.83 3.68
C VAL A 187 -5.21 14.64 2.61
N LYS A 188 -5.36 15.63 1.71
CA LYS A 188 -6.25 15.59 0.55
C LYS A 188 -5.43 15.77 -0.72
N TRP A 189 -5.59 14.91 -1.72
CA TRP A 189 -4.82 14.98 -2.96
C TRP A 189 -5.65 14.50 -4.15
N GLY A 190 -5.42 15.12 -5.30
CA GLY A 190 -6.12 14.82 -6.53
C GLY A 190 -7.64 14.92 -6.40
N SER A 191 -8.34 14.01 -7.07
CA SER A 191 -9.81 13.99 -7.16
C SER A 191 -10.47 12.84 -6.40
N LYS A 192 -9.70 12.03 -5.66
CA LYS A 192 -10.25 10.86 -4.95
C LYS A 192 -11.26 11.26 -3.88
N TYR A 193 -10.95 12.30 -3.11
CA TYR A 193 -11.83 12.85 -2.08
C TYR A 193 -12.08 14.34 -2.36
N GLY A 194 -13.35 14.72 -2.44
CA GLY A 194 -13.76 16.13 -2.59
C GLY A 194 -13.58 16.93 -1.29
N PRO A 195 -13.72 18.26 -1.34
CA PRO A 195 -13.61 19.12 -0.15
C PRO A 195 -14.62 18.76 0.96
N ASP A 196 -15.78 18.21 0.58
CA ASP A 196 -16.81 17.77 1.52
C ASP A 196 -16.29 16.73 2.54
N TYR A 197 -15.37 15.85 2.15
CA TYR A 197 -14.76 14.89 3.08
C TYR A 197 -13.97 15.58 4.19
N VAL A 198 -13.17 16.58 3.81
CA VAL A 198 -12.36 17.36 4.75
C VAL A 198 -13.26 18.18 5.66
N ASN A 199 -14.30 18.80 5.10
CA ASN A 199 -15.26 19.61 5.87
C ASN A 199 -16.04 18.76 6.89
N LYS A 200 -16.46 17.54 6.51
CA LYS A 200 -17.10 16.58 7.42
C LYS A 200 -16.17 16.13 8.53
N LEU A 201 -14.92 15.81 8.18
CA LEU A 201 -13.90 15.45 9.17
C LEU A 201 -13.67 16.61 10.16
N TYR A 202 -13.48 17.84 9.66
CA TYR A 202 -13.34 19.03 10.50
C TYR A 202 -14.53 19.22 11.45
N ARG A 203 -15.78 19.13 10.95
CA ARG A 203 -16.98 19.26 11.80
C ARG A 203 -17.02 18.18 12.89
N GLY A 204 -16.64 16.94 12.55
CA GLY A 204 -16.52 15.85 13.51
C GLY A 204 -15.49 16.19 14.60
N VAL A 205 -14.31 16.67 14.22
CA VAL A 205 -13.26 17.08 15.16
C VAL A 205 -13.74 18.23 16.04
N ALA A 206 -14.26 19.31 15.45
CA ALA A 206 -14.74 20.48 16.18
C ALA A 206 -15.85 20.12 17.19
N LYS A 207 -16.72 19.19 16.84
CA LYS A 207 -17.78 18.69 17.75
C LYS A 207 -17.20 17.90 18.92
N TYR A 208 -16.31 16.95 18.64
CA TYR A 208 -15.87 15.93 19.60
C TYR A 208 -14.52 16.21 20.28
N LEU A 209 -13.87 17.32 19.93
CA LEU A 209 -12.66 17.85 20.57
C LEU A 209 -12.89 19.24 21.20
N SER A 210 -14.16 19.65 21.37
CA SER A 210 -14.58 20.99 21.80
C SER A 210 -14.06 21.48 23.17
N THR A 211 -13.47 20.61 23.99
CA THR A 211 -12.90 20.94 25.30
C THR A 211 -11.37 21.04 25.30
N VAL A 212 -10.74 20.87 24.13
CA VAL A 212 -9.28 20.89 23.93
C VAL A 212 -9.00 21.93 22.85
N ASP A 213 -8.04 22.81 23.09
CA ASP A 213 -7.63 23.77 22.07
C ASP A 213 -6.98 23.01 20.89
N PHE A 214 -7.39 23.30 19.66
CA PHE A 214 -6.88 22.60 18.50
C PHE A 214 -6.77 23.49 17.26
N THR A 215 -5.78 23.17 16.43
CA THR A 215 -5.72 23.64 15.04
C THR A 215 -6.03 22.47 14.12
N PHE A 216 -6.86 22.70 13.11
CA PHE A 216 -7.14 21.71 12.08
C PHE A 216 -6.47 22.11 10.77
N VAL A 217 -5.56 21.25 10.28
CA VAL A 217 -4.78 21.49 9.07
C VAL A 217 -5.11 20.47 7.99
N CYS A 218 -5.33 20.93 6.77
CA CYS A 218 -5.45 20.10 5.58
C CYS A 218 -4.23 20.31 4.69
N LEU A 219 -3.41 19.27 4.52
CA LEU A 219 -2.39 19.23 3.48
C LEU A 219 -3.07 18.94 2.14
N THR A 220 -3.06 19.89 1.21
CA THR A 220 -3.82 19.76 -0.04
C THR A 220 -3.16 20.38 -1.26
N ASP A 221 -3.38 19.77 -2.42
CA ASP A 221 -3.04 20.32 -3.73
C ASP A 221 -4.13 21.26 -4.28
N ASN A 222 -5.33 21.21 -3.70
CA ASN A 222 -6.46 22.05 -4.06
C ASN A 222 -7.30 22.39 -2.82
N PRO A 223 -7.30 23.65 -2.35
CA PRO A 223 -8.06 24.09 -1.18
C PRO A 223 -9.51 24.51 -1.50
N ASP A 224 -9.92 24.50 -2.77
CA ASP A 224 -11.24 25.00 -3.17
C ASP A 224 -12.38 24.24 -2.48
N GLY A 225 -13.31 25.00 -1.90
CA GLY A 225 -14.49 24.48 -1.20
C GLY A 225 -14.24 24.03 0.24
N LEU A 226 -13.02 24.17 0.77
CA LEU A 226 -12.74 23.96 2.19
C LEU A 226 -13.32 25.09 3.05
N LEU A 227 -13.75 24.74 4.26
CA LEU A 227 -14.24 25.71 5.25
C LEU A 227 -13.12 26.69 5.66
N PRO A 228 -13.44 27.97 5.92
CA PRO A 228 -12.44 29.00 6.25
C PRO A 228 -11.71 28.75 7.57
N GLU A 229 -12.28 27.94 8.47
CA GLU A 229 -11.66 27.52 9.74
C GLU A 229 -10.57 26.46 9.56
N ILE A 230 -10.49 25.84 8.37
CA ILE A 230 -9.49 24.83 8.05
C ILE A 230 -8.23 25.54 7.55
N GLU A 231 -7.12 25.40 8.28
CA GLU A 231 -5.82 25.84 7.79
C GLU A 231 -5.41 24.95 6.62
N THR A 232 -4.96 25.55 5.53
CA THR A 232 -4.50 24.81 4.35
C THR A 232 -3.01 25.00 4.17
N ARG A 233 -2.30 23.89 3.91
CA ARG A 233 -0.89 23.93 3.52
C ARG A 233 -0.72 23.15 2.23
N ALA A 234 0.04 23.70 1.30
CA ALA A 234 0.25 23.10 -0.01
C ALA A 234 1.06 21.81 0.10
N LEU A 235 0.63 20.76 -0.60
CA LEU A 235 1.45 19.56 -0.77
C LEU A 235 2.72 19.87 -1.59
N GLU A 236 3.85 19.35 -1.13
CA GLU A 236 5.10 19.35 -1.88
C GLU A 236 4.97 18.47 -3.13
N SER A 237 5.65 18.86 -4.20
CA SER A 237 5.70 18.09 -5.45
C SER A 237 6.56 16.82 -5.28
N GLY A 238 6.41 15.87 -6.21
CA GLY A 238 7.17 14.61 -6.20
C GLY A 238 6.49 13.45 -5.47
N TRP A 239 5.39 13.69 -4.78
CA TRP A 239 4.60 12.66 -4.10
C TRP A 239 3.31 12.32 -4.85
N SER A 240 2.84 11.07 -4.72
CA SER A 240 1.58 10.64 -5.33
C SER A 240 0.90 9.53 -4.54
N GLY A 241 -0.42 9.44 -4.66
CA GLY A 241 -1.19 8.40 -3.97
C GLY A 241 -1.04 8.48 -2.45
N TRP A 242 -0.94 7.31 -1.82
CA TRP A 242 -0.71 7.15 -0.38
C TRP A 242 0.62 7.73 0.10
N TRP A 243 1.59 7.96 -0.79
CA TRP A 243 2.88 8.53 -0.39
C TRP A 243 2.80 9.99 0.03
N ASN A 244 1.69 10.70 -0.27
CA ASN A 244 1.47 12.04 0.27
C ASN A 244 1.44 12.08 1.80
N LYS A 245 1.13 10.96 2.48
CA LYS A 245 1.20 10.87 3.95
C LYS A 245 2.62 11.06 4.50
N ALA A 246 3.66 10.78 3.72
CA ALA A 246 5.03 11.00 4.17
C ALA A 246 5.30 12.48 4.53
N GLN A 247 4.60 13.40 3.86
CA GLN A 247 4.73 14.84 4.07
C GLN A 247 4.26 15.30 5.46
N LEU A 248 3.50 14.49 6.19
CA LEU A 248 3.18 14.73 7.60
C LEU A 248 4.43 14.85 8.48
N PHE A 249 5.55 14.28 8.03
CA PHE A 249 6.83 14.27 8.73
C PHE A 249 7.86 15.20 8.07
N SER A 250 7.44 16.04 7.12
CA SER A 250 8.34 16.97 6.43
C SER A 250 8.74 18.12 7.35
N PRO A 251 10.05 18.43 7.49
CA PRO A 251 10.51 19.58 8.26
C PRO A 251 10.06 20.91 7.66
N HIS A 252 9.62 20.92 6.39
CA HIS A 252 9.11 22.13 5.72
C HIS A 252 7.91 22.75 6.45
N PHE A 253 7.05 21.94 7.06
CA PHE A 253 5.86 22.40 7.76
C PHE A 253 6.11 22.83 9.20
N GLN A 254 7.34 22.64 9.71
CA GLN A 254 7.76 23.10 11.04
C GLN A 254 6.79 22.67 12.15
N TRP A 255 6.34 21.41 12.09
CA TRP A 255 5.41 20.85 13.07
C TRP A 255 6.01 20.85 14.48
N HIS A 256 5.17 21.12 15.47
CA HIS A 256 5.56 21.12 16.88
C HIS A 256 4.41 20.64 17.77
N GLY A 257 4.74 19.91 18.84
CA GLY A 257 3.77 19.48 19.83
C GLY A 257 2.92 18.28 19.38
N ARG A 258 1.77 18.09 20.02
CA ARG A 258 0.91 16.92 19.79
C ARG A 258 0.26 16.97 18.42
N MET A 259 0.44 15.91 17.64
CA MET A 259 -0.14 15.72 16.33
C MET A 259 -1.14 14.56 16.36
N LEU A 260 -2.30 14.76 15.74
CA LEU A 260 -3.30 13.72 15.49
C LEU A 260 -3.63 13.70 13.99
N TYR A 261 -3.20 12.65 13.29
CA TYR A 261 -3.59 12.40 11.91
C TYR A 261 -4.86 11.57 11.85
N ILE A 262 -5.81 11.98 10.99
CA ILE A 262 -7.01 11.19 10.67
C ILE A 262 -7.21 11.15 9.15
N ASP A 263 -7.29 9.95 8.58
CA ASP A 263 -7.62 9.73 7.17
C ASP A 263 -9.04 10.24 6.85
N LEU A 264 -9.21 10.77 5.64
CA LEU A 264 -10.48 11.37 5.18
C LEU A 264 -11.66 10.39 5.15
N ASP A 265 -11.40 9.09 5.06
CA ASP A 265 -12.42 8.03 5.11
C ASP A 265 -12.65 7.48 6.53
N THR A 266 -12.48 8.32 7.55
CA THR A 266 -12.82 8.00 8.94
C THR A 266 -14.03 8.81 9.40
N VAL A 267 -14.95 8.16 10.12
CA VAL A 267 -16.14 8.80 10.71
C VAL A 267 -15.93 8.94 12.22
N ILE A 268 -16.12 10.16 12.75
CA ILE A 268 -16.00 10.45 14.18
C ILE A 268 -17.38 10.31 14.84
N THR A 269 -17.49 9.38 15.79
CA THR A 269 -18.75 9.04 16.48
C THR A 269 -18.79 9.46 17.94
N GLY A 270 -17.67 9.89 18.51
CA GLY A 270 -17.59 10.31 19.91
C GLY A 270 -16.32 11.10 20.25
N SER A 271 -16.18 11.46 21.53
CA SER A 271 -15.06 12.25 22.06
C SER A 271 -13.70 11.76 21.57
N LEU A 272 -12.86 12.70 21.13
CA LEU A 272 -11.48 12.45 20.69
C LEU A 272 -10.43 12.85 21.73
N VAL A 273 -10.85 13.35 22.89
CA VAL A 273 -9.96 13.97 23.89
C VAL A 273 -8.84 13.03 24.33
N ASP A 274 -9.15 11.79 24.71
CA ASP A 274 -8.13 10.85 25.19
C ASP A 274 -7.09 10.52 24.13
N LEU A 275 -7.52 10.37 22.87
CA LEU A 275 -6.64 10.11 21.74
C LEU A 275 -5.81 11.34 21.35
N ALA A 276 -6.40 12.53 21.38
CA ALA A 276 -5.74 13.78 21.01
C ALA A 276 -4.69 14.20 22.06
N LEU A 277 -4.93 13.86 23.33
CA LEU A 277 -4.05 14.19 24.45
C LEU A 277 -3.03 13.10 24.77
N TYR A 278 -3.16 11.93 24.14
CA TYR A 278 -2.21 10.83 24.27
C TYR A 278 -0.77 11.32 24.03
N ASP A 279 0.10 11.00 24.97
CA ASP A 279 1.47 11.51 25.05
C ASP A 279 2.52 10.40 25.20
N GLY A 280 2.17 9.17 24.81
CA GLY A 280 3.10 8.05 24.72
C GLY A 280 3.95 8.05 23.44
N ALA A 281 4.37 6.87 23.02
CA ALA A 281 5.18 6.66 21.82
C ALA A 281 4.42 7.04 20.53
N PHE A 282 5.04 6.80 19.37
CA PHE A 282 4.35 6.96 18.10
C PHE A 282 3.17 5.98 18.02
N GLY A 283 1.94 6.47 17.89
CA GLY A 283 0.73 5.65 17.86
C GLY A 283 0.29 5.30 16.45
N THR A 284 -0.03 4.03 16.21
CA THR A 284 -0.62 3.55 14.93
C THR A 284 -1.75 2.55 15.16
N LEU A 285 -2.43 2.15 14.10
CA LEU A 285 -3.41 1.07 14.11
C LEU A 285 -2.76 -0.25 13.68
N LYS A 286 -3.28 -1.38 14.16
CA LYS A 286 -2.91 -2.72 13.68
C LYS A 286 -3.93 -3.21 12.66
N THR A 287 -3.46 -3.97 11.67
CA THR A 287 -4.32 -4.49 10.61
C THR A 287 -5.10 -5.76 11.01
N ASP A 288 -4.74 -6.40 12.13
CA ASP A 288 -5.34 -7.64 12.64
C ASP A 288 -6.82 -7.48 13.01
N GLU A 289 -7.22 -6.25 13.35
CA GLU A 289 -8.60 -5.87 13.65
C GLU A 289 -9.23 -5.08 12.49
N MET A 290 -8.77 -5.30 11.26
CA MET A 290 -9.32 -4.66 10.06
C MET A 290 -9.58 -5.70 8.96
N GLN A 291 -10.85 -6.04 8.77
CA GLN A 291 -11.27 -7.08 7.82
C GLN A 291 -10.84 -6.78 6.38
N ASN A 292 -10.83 -5.50 5.96
CA ASN A 292 -10.44 -5.11 4.62
C ASN A 292 -8.93 -5.17 4.40
N GLU A 293 -8.13 -4.97 5.44
CA GLU A 293 -6.67 -4.87 5.24
C GLU A 293 -6.03 -6.23 4.95
N ARG A 294 -6.63 -7.33 5.44
CA ARG A 294 -6.20 -8.73 5.20
C ARG A 294 -4.68 -8.92 5.36
N ARG A 295 -4.08 -8.20 6.32
CA ARG A 295 -2.66 -8.27 6.70
C ARG A 295 -2.61 -8.60 8.19
N VAL A 296 -1.96 -9.69 8.57
CA VAL A 296 -1.75 -10.05 9.98
C VAL A 296 -0.45 -9.39 10.43
N GLY A 297 -0.41 -8.84 11.65
CA GLY A 297 0.77 -8.22 12.24
C GLY A 297 1.30 -6.99 11.50
N GLY A 298 0.45 -6.26 10.77
CA GLY A 298 0.81 -5.07 10.02
C GLY A 298 0.32 -3.78 10.67
N ILE A 299 0.85 -2.65 10.20
CA ILE A 299 0.40 -1.31 10.58
C ILE A 299 -0.64 -0.78 9.58
N ASN A 300 -1.56 0.04 10.07
CA ASN A 300 -2.41 0.92 9.27
C ASN A 300 -2.25 2.37 9.74
N SER A 301 -2.16 3.29 8.78
CA SER A 301 -1.94 4.73 9.00
C SER A 301 -3.21 5.57 8.86
N SER A 302 -4.40 5.01 9.08
CA SER A 302 -5.67 5.76 9.01
C SER A 302 -5.88 6.66 10.23
N VAL A 303 -5.29 6.31 11.37
CA VAL A 303 -5.18 7.19 12.53
C VAL A 303 -3.76 7.06 13.06
N MET A 304 -3.09 8.18 13.29
CA MET A 304 -1.77 8.21 13.90
C MET A 304 -1.68 9.36 14.89
N CYS A 305 -0.92 9.18 15.97
CA CYS A 305 -0.62 10.25 16.90
C CYS A 305 0.86 10.23 17.26
N TRP A 306 1.47 11.41 17.37
CA TRP A 306 2.88 11.55 17.71
C TRP A 306 3.16 12.93 18.27
N ASN A 307 4.33 13.12 18.85
CA ASN A 307 4.83 14.43 19.22
C ASN A 307 5.83 14.91 18.15
N ALA A 308 5.51 16.03 17.49
CA ALA A 308 6.35 16.62 16.46
C ALA A 308 7.42 17.56 17.03
N GLY A 309 8.43 17.87 16.21
CA GLY A 309 9.52 18.78 16.54
C GLY A 309 10.82 18.09 16.97
N HIS A 310 10.84 16.76 17.04
CA HIS A 310 12.08 16.00 17.26
C HIS A 310 12.69 15.51 15.94
N PRO A 311 14.01 15.67 15.70
CA PRO A 311 14.65 15.20 14.47
C PRO A 311 14.45 13.70 14.15
N SER A 312 14.27 12.86 15.17
CA SER A 312 13.98 11.42 14.98
C SER A 312 12.64 11.16 14.29
N ILE A 313 11.68 12.08 14.34
CA ILE A 313 10.41 11.95 13.60
C ILE A 313 10.61 12.36 12.14
N GLU A 314 11.39 13.42 11.90
CA GLU A 314 11.66 13.94 10.54
C GLU A 314 12.39 12.93 9.66
N ILE A 315 13.14 11.99 10.25
CA ILE A 315 13.85 10.93 9.50
C ILE A 315 12.89 10.06 8.66
N ILE A 316 11.63 9.91 9.10
CA ILE A 316 10.56 9.19 8.37
C ILE A 316 10.39 9.80 6.96
N TYR A 317 10.48 11.13 6.87
CA TYR A 317 10.42 11.86 5.61
C TYR A 317 11.78 11.99 4.94
N MET A 318 12.81 12.44 5.65
CA MET A 318 14.09 12.83 5.05
C MET A 318 14.78 11.67 4.31
N PHE A 319 14.80 10.47 4.91
CA PHE A 319 15.37 9.30 4.23
C PHE A 319 14.54 8.94 3.00
N LEU A 320 13.21 8.91 3.15
CA LEU A 320 12.30 8.54 2.07
C LEU A 320 12.41 9.52 0.91
N GLN A 321 12.41 10.83 1.16
CA GLN A 321 12.55 11.88 0.15
C GLN A 321 13.85 11.72 -0.63
N ARG A 322 14.97 11.48 0.06
CA ARG A 322 16.29 11.32 -0.56
C ARG A 322 16.40 10.04 -1.40
N HIS A 323 15.69 8.99 -1.02
CA HIS A 323 15.84 7.65 -1.61
C HIS A 323 14.55 7.11 -2.22
N PHE A 324 13.61 7.98 -2.58
CA PHE A 324 12.26 7.56 -2.99
C PHE A 324 12.28 6.63 -4.20
N ASP A 325 13.11 6.91 -5.21
CA ASP A 325 13.27 6.06 -6.41
C ASP A 325 13.79 4.65 -6.11
N ILE A 326 14.43 4.46 -4.97
CA ILE A 326 14.92 3.17 -4.50
C ILE A 326 13.86 2.49 -3.65
N VAL A 327 13.34 3.19 -2.63
CA VAL A 327 12.35 2.65 -1.69
C VAL A 327 11.08 2.25 -2.43
N SER A 328 10.60 3.09 -3.36
CA SER A 328 9.41 2.83 -4.18
C SER A 328 9.61 1.72 -5.20
N LYS A 329 10.80 1.14 -5.37
CA LYS A 329 10.99 -0.10 -6.16
C LYS A 329 10.93 -1.36 -5.31
N VAL A 330 11.00 -1.22 -3.99
CA VAL A 330 11.07 -2.36 -3.05
C VAL A 330 9.77 -2.52 -2.29
N ILE A 331 9.14 -1.41 -1.92
CA ILE A 331 7.86 -1.40 -1.21
C ILE A 331 6.83 -0.50 -1.91
N TYR A 332 5.57 -0.89 -1.82
CA TYR A 332 4.47 -0.21 -2.51
C TYR A 332 3.66 0.74 -1.63
N LYS A 333 3.51 0.41 -0.33
CA LYS A 333 2.63 1.11 0.60
C LYS A 333 3.43 1.95 1.58
N PHE A 334 2.86 3.11 1.93
CA PHE A 334 3.35 3.95 3.01
C PHE A 334 3.34 3.23 4.37
N ASP A 335 2.34 2.39 4.65
CA ASP A 335 2.28 1.62 5.90
C ASP A 335 3.48 0.66 6.05
N HIS A 336 3.93 0.06 4.94
CA HIS A 336 5.14 -0.78 4.96
C HIS A 336 6.38 0.07 5.24
N TRP A 337 6.42 1.31 4.73
CA TRP A 337 7.51 2.23 5.03
C TRP A 337 7.55 2.60 6.51
N LEU A 338 6.40 2.97 7.09
CA LEU A 338 6.30 3.27 8.51
C LEU A 338 6.76 2.09 9.36
N GLU A 339 6.23 0.89 9.12
CA GLU A 339 6.63 -0.31 9.87
C GLU A 339 8.15 -0.57 9.77
N MET A 340 8.72 -0.44 8.57
CA MET A 340 10.14 -0.63 8.34
C MET A 340 11.02 0.36 9.12
N VAL A 341 10.58 1.61 9.26
CA VAL A 341 11.31 2.66 9.97
C VAL A 341 11.09 2.57 11.48
N LEU A 342 9.85 2.29 11.92
CA LEU A 342 9.47 2.30 13.33
C LEU A 342 10.03 1.09 14.12
N THR A 343 10.38 -0.03 13.48
CA THR A 343 11.07 -1.16 14.14
C THR A 343 10.39 -1.74 15.39
N HIS A 344 9.05 -1.74 15.44
CA HIS A 344 8.25 -2.11 16.62
C HIS A 344 8.33 -1.12 17.81
N ASP A 345 8.92 0.06 17.63
CA ASP A 345 8.92 1.17 18.59
C ASP A 345 7.73 2.09 18.31
N TYR A 346 6.53 1.54 18.52
CA TYR A 346 5.26 2.24 18.36
C TYR A 346 4.18 1.62 19.25
N ASP A 347 3.22 2.43 19.66
CA ASP A 347 2.07 1.98 20.40
C ASP A 347 0.92 1.61 19.46
N VAL A 348 0.19 0.55 19.82
CA VAL A 348 -1.02 0.13 19.11
C VAL A 348 -2.22 0.78 19.76
N LEU A 349 -2.82 1.76 19.07
CA LEU A 349 -3.90 2.57 19.63
C LEU A 349 -5.15 1.76 19.94
N GLN A 350 -5.39 0.67 19.21
CA GLN A 350 -6.51 -0.24 19.48
C GLN A 350 -6.34 -1.02 20.79
N ASP A 351 -5.10 -1.27 21.22
CA ASP A 351 -4.81 -1.93 22.50
C ASP A 351 -4.94 -0.93 23.68
N LEU A 352 -4.54 0.32 23.45
CA LEU A 352 -4.65 1.41 24.42
C LEU A 352 -6.10 1.91 24.60
N PHE A 353 -6.87 1.95 23.51
CA PHE A 353 -8.25 2.45 23.46
C PHE A 353 -9.19 1.37 22.91
N PRO A 354 -9.40 0.27 23.64
CA PRO A 354 -10.14 -0.89 23.14
C PRO A 354 -11.56 -0.51 22.72
N LEU A 355 -11.96 -0.97 21.54
CA LEU A 355 -13.26 -0.73 20.90
C LEU A 355 -13.58 0.76 20.62
N GLN A 356 -12.65 1.69 20.85
CA GLN A 356 -12.85 3.10 20.53
C GLN A 356 -12.48 3.41 19.08
N ILE A 357 -11.50 2.69 18.53
CA ILE A 357 -11.09 2.79 17.12
C ILE A 357 -11.42 1.45 16.47
N VAL A 358 -12.37 1.45 15.54
CA VAL A 358 -12.91 0.23 14.94
C VAL A 358 -13.01 0.35 13.42
N GLU A 359 -13.09 -0.77 12.73
CA GLU A 359 -13.29 -0.81 11.28
C GLU A 359 -14.75 -1.05 10.92
N PHE A 360 -15.23 -0.34 9.88
CA PHE A 360 -16.59 -0.49 9.36
C PHE A 360 -16.97 -1.94 9.04
N MET A 361 -16.14 -2.62 8.23
CA MET A 361 -16.44 -3.96 7.75
C MET A 361 -16.40 -5.00 8.86
N GLN A 362 -15.51 -4.85 9.85
CA GLN A 362 -15.39 -5.80 10.94
C GLN A 362 -16.60 -5.78 11.90
N VAL A 363 -17.02 -4.60 12.37
CA VAL A 363 -17.97 -4.51 13.50
C VAL A 363 -19.05 -3.43 13.38
N CYS A 364 -19.10 -2.64 12.29
CA CYS A 364 -20.04 -1.50 12.18
C CYS A 364 -20.98 -1.52 10.95
N GLN A 365 -21.17 -2.67 10.30
CA GLN A 365 -22.00 -2.74 9.08
C GLN A 365 -23.49 -2.44 9.34
N ASP A 366 -24.00 -2.78 10.53
CA ASP A 366 -25.42 -2.60 10.90
C ASP A 366 -25.60 -1.48 11.94
N ASP A 367 -24.84 -1.54 13.04
CA ASP A 367 -24.89 -0.60 14.16
C ASP A 367 -23.46 -0.30 14.67
N ILE A 368 -23.30 0.74 15.48
CA ILE A 368 -22.01 1.12 16.06
C ILE A 368 -21.84 0.64 17.50
N PRO A 369 -20.69 0.07 17.87
CA PRO A 369 -20.39 -0.19 19.27
C PRO A 369 -20.52 1.09 20.12
N PRO A 370 -21.15 1.06 21.31
CA PRO A 370 -21.35 2.26 22.13
C PRO A 370 -20.07 3.00 22.53
N GLN A 371 -18.94 2.27 22.55
CA GLN A 371 -17.63 2.80 22.89
C GLN A 371 -16.91 3.42 21.69
N ALA A 372 -17.33 3.12 20.46
CA ALA A 372 -16.68 3.58 19.25
C ALA A 372 -16.65 5.11 19.18
N LYS A 373 -15.46 5.66 18.95
CA LYS A 373 -15.18 7.09 18.77
C LYS A 373 -14.74 7.40 17.35
N LEU A 374 -14.04 6.46 16.72
CA LEU A 374 -13.57 6.52 15.34
C LEU A 374 -13.92 5.23 14.62
N VAL A 375 -14.57 5.36 13.46
CA VAL A 375 -14.86 4.24 12.57
C VAL A 375 -14.10 4.45 11.25
N CYS A 376 -13.10 3.60 11.00
CA CYS A 376 -12.26 3.66 9.81
C CYS A 376 -12.91 2.90 8.64
N PHE A 377 -12.76 3.44 7.42
CA PHE A 377 -13.19 2.80 6.16
C PHE A 377 -11.99 2.54 5.23
N PRO A 378 -11.03 1.69 5.63
CA PRO A 378 -9.91 1.35 4.79
C PRO A 378 -10.38 0.64 3.51
N LEU A 379 -9.73 0.95 2.39
CA LEU A 379 -10.06 0.39 1.07
C LEU A 379 -11.51 0.64 0.63
N GLU A 380 -12.41 -0.34 0.65
CA GLU A 380 -13.81 -0.16 0.25
C GLU A 380 -14.74 -0.92 1.20
N PRO A 381 -15.96 -0.41 1.47
CA PRO A 381 -16.57 0.79 0.91
C PRO A 381 -16.03 2.08 1.54
N LYS A 382 -16.23 3.22 0.87
CA LYS A 382 -16.08 4.56 1.46
C LYS A 382 -17.33 4.99 2.23
N PRO A 383 -17.24 5.95 3.18
CA PRO A 383 -18.38 6.37 3.99
C PRO A 383 -19.63 6.75 3.19
N HIS A 384 -19.48 7.46 2.07
CA HIS A 384 -20.61 7.84 1.19
C HIS A 384 -21.32 6.65 0.50
N MET A 385 -20.69 5.48 0.46
CA MET A 385 -21.27 4.26 -0.11
C MET A 385 -21.86 3.34 0.96
N ALA A 386 -21.61 3.63 2.24
CA ALA A 386 -22.13 2.83 3.33
C ALA A 386 -23.63 3.05 3.51
N THR A 387 -24.39 1.96 3.59
CA THR A 387 -25.85 1.99 3.74
C THR A 387 -26.31 1.99 5.19
N ALA A 388 -25.38 1.84 6.14
CA ALA A 388 -25.69 1.80 7.56
C ALA A 388 -26.26 3.15 8.03
N PRO A 389 -27.47 3.20 8.63
CA PRO A 389 -28.14 4.47 8.95
C PRO A 389 -27.34 5.39 9.88
N TRP A 390 -26.52 4.81 10.77
CA TRP A 390 -25.68 5.58 11.68
C TRP A 390 -24.63 6.41 10.93
N VAL A 391 -24.15 5.95 9.76
CA VAL A 391 -23.14 6.71 8.99
C VAL A 391 -23.70 8.06 8.58
N ALA A 392 -24.94 8.10 8.10
CA ALA A 392 -25.62 9.34 7.75
C ALA A 392 -25.87 10.26 8.96
N HIS A 393 -25.96 9.69 10.17
CA HIS A 393 -26.12 10.46 11.40
C HIS A 393 -24.82 11.14 11.84
N TYR A 394 -23.68 10.47 11.68
CA TYR A 394 -22.38 10.94 12.19
C TYR A 394 -21.51 11.63 11.14
N TRP A 395 -21.69 11.34 9.85
CA TRP A 395 -20.85 11.84 8.75
C TRP A 395 -21.46 13.09 8.07
N LEU A 396 -21.55 14.19 8.82
CA LEU A 396 -22.27 15.44 8.48
C LEU A 396 -21.39 16.60 8.04
#